data_AF-A0A7S2FJV1-F1
#
_entry.id   AF-A0A7S2FJV1-F1
#
_cell.length_a   1.000
_cell.length_b   1.000
_cell.length_c   1.000
_cell.angle_alpha   90.00
_cell.angle_beta   90.00
_cell.angle_gamma   90.00
#
_symmetry.space_group_name_H-M   'P 1'
#
loop_
_entity.id
_entity.type
_entity.pdbx_description
1 polymer ?
#
loop_
_entity_poly.entity_id
_entity_poly.type
_entity_poly.pdbx_seq_one_letter_code
_entity_poly.pdbx_strand_id
1 'polypeptide(L)'
;AFCAIPQVMAIGTLAVCYNNGEVFERVVKLRKGLSAQLMVKTKSMEDVYRIFLVFARDIGSTAQTLQMKGSDPTVEDVLKAVDAIEEACEDGLKTMGLGGTMKAKNGAGAGAELDSQPPVPIVVRLFVLFFCVGYILYAWNADAVRVSYGVRPGAAGPMADMVHKLLSLPVLFYAVTVGILGKRIGSPEPDPIQPRRR
;
A
#
# COMPACT_ATOMS: atom_id res chain seq x y z
N ALA A 1 9.55 -15.10 13.11
CA ALA A 1 8.35 -14.41 12.59
C ALA A 1 7.32 -14.10 13.68
N PHE A 2 6.87 -15.08 14.49
CA PHE A 2 5.77 -14.89 15.46
C PHE A 2 6.00 -13.75 16.46
N CYS A 3 7.22 -13.60 17.01
CA CYS A 3 7.50 -12.53 17.96
C CYS A 3 7.80 -11.18 17.30
N ALA A 4 8.31 -11.16 16.07
CA ALA A 4 8.75 -9.94 15.40
C ALA A 4 7.58 -9.12 14.82
N ILE A 5 6.58 -9.81 14.25
CA ILE A 5 5.43 -9.16 13.62
C ILE A 5 4.64 -8.29 14.61
N PRO A 6 4.27 -8.77 15.82
CA PRO A 6 3.60 -7.92 16.80
C PRO A 6 4.43 -6.70 17.22
N GLN A 7 5.76 -6.84 17.28
CA GLN A 7 6.66 -5.76 17.73
C GLN A 7 6.78 -4.65 16.69
N VAL A 8 6.94 -4.99 15.41
CA VAL A 8 6.94 -3.99 14.33
C VAL A 8 5.58 -3.30 14.19
N MET A 9 4.50 -4.03 14.48
CA MET A 9 3.15 -3.45 14.51
C MET A 9 2.95 -2.50 15.69
N ALA A 10 3.56 -2.79 16.84
CA ALA A 10 3.50 -1.94 18.02
C ALA A 10 4.20 -0.60 17.78
N ILE A 11 5.43 -0.59 17.25
CA ILE A 11 6.12 0.67 16.93
C ILE A 11 5.40 1.46 15.82
N GLY A 12 4.83 0.77 14.83
CA GLY A 12 4.00 1.43 13.83
C GLY A 12 2.75 2.08 14.44
N THR A 13 2.13 1.44 15.44
CA THR A 13 0.98 2.02 16.15
C THR A 13 1.41 3.23 16.99
N LEU A 14 2.56 3.17 17.67
CA LEU A 14 3.13 4.31 18.40
C LEU A 14 3.33 5.52 17.48
N ALA A 15 3.84 5.31 16.27
CA ALA A 15 4.06 6.38 15.29
C ALA A 15 2.74 7.09 14.89
N VAL A 16 1.64 6.35 14.71
CA VAL A 16 0.34 6.95 14.37
C VAL A 16 -0.32 7.62 15.58
N CYS A 17 -0.05 7.14 16.80
CA CYS A 17 -0.58 7.73 18.02
C CYS A 17 0.20 8.97 18.49
N TYR A 18 1.48 9.09 18.13
CA TYR A 18 2.32 10.18 18.60
C TYR A 18 1.83 11.54 18.10
N ASN A 19 1.54 12.45 19.03
CA ASN A 19 0.99 13.78 18.75
C ASN A 19 -0.27 13.74 17.87
N ASN A 20 -1.16 12.77 18.14
CA ASN A 20 -2.43 12.61 17.44
C ASN A 20 -3.61 12.79 18.40
N GLY A 21 -4.36 13.89 18.26
CA GLY A 21 -5.53 14.19 19.10
C GLY A 21 -6.69 13.21 18.91
N GLU A 22 -6.74 12.51 17.78
CA GLU A 22 -7.78 11.52 17.48
C GLU A 22 -7.73 10.31 18.43
N VAL A 23 -6.60 10.08 19.11
CA VAL A 23 -6.48 9.02 20.13
C VAL A 23 -7.52 9.20 21.23
N PHE A 24 -7.95 10.44 21.50
CA PHE A 24 -8.97 10.75 22.51
C PHE A 24 -10.40 10.67 21.99
N GLU A 25 -10.59 10.69 20.66
CA GLU A 25 -11.91 10.70 20.03
C GLU A 25 -12.29 9.33 19.47
N ARG A 26 -11.31 8.52 19.06
CA ARG A 26 -11.53 7.26 18.37
C ARG A 26 -10.37 6.27 18.51
N VAL A 27 -10.62 5.04 18.06
CA VAL A 27 -9.59 4.01 18.01
C VAL A 27 -8.67 4.23 16.81
N VAL A 28 -7.49 4.76 17.07
CA VAL A 28 -6.41 4.89 16.09
C VAL A 28 -5.80 3.52 15.81
N LYS A 29 -5.75 3.12 14.54
CA LYS A 29 -5.20 1.83 14.09
C LYS A 29 -4.36 2.01 12.83
N LEU A 30 -3.38 1.12 12.65
CA LEU A 30 -2.68 0.99 11.37
C LEU A 30 -3.65 0.58 10.26
N ARG A 31 -3.52 1.23 9.10
CA ARG A 31 -4.31 0.87 7.91
C ARG A 31 -4.02 -0.58 7.50
N LYS A 32 -5.06 -1.32 7.08
CA LYS A 32 -4.96 -2.75 6.72
C LYS A 32 -3.86 -3.04 5.69
N GLY A 33 -3.68 -2.16 4.70
CA GLY A 33 -2.64 -2.29 3.68
C GLY A 33 -1.21 -2.23 4.26
N LEU A 34 -0.97 -1.31 5.19
CA LEU A 34 0.32 -1.18 5.88
C LEU A 34 0.56 -2.36 6.81
N SER A 35 -0.46 -2.80 7.54
CA SER A 35 -0.37 -4.00 8.39
C SER A 35 -0.01 -5.24 7.57
N ALA A 36 -0.64 -5.44 6.42
CA ALA A 36 -0.32 -6.53 5.51
C ALA A 36 1.12 -6.43 4.97
N GLN A 37 1.58 -5.23 4.63
CA GLN A 37 2.96 -5.01 4.19
C GLN A 37 3.97 -5.31 5.30
N LEU A 38 3.71 -4.91 6.54
CA LEU A 38 4.55 -5.24 7.68
C LEU A 38 4.65 -6.75 7.87
N MET A 39 3.51 -7.46 7.82
CA MET A 39 3.50 -8.93 7.90
C MET A 39 4.32 -9.60 6.78
N VAL A 40 4.27 -9.05 5.55
CA VAL A 40 5.01 -9.59 4.40
C VAL A 40 6.49 -9.22 4.43
N LYS A 41 6.85 -8.01 4.87
CA LYS A 41 8.23 -7.52 4.90
C LYS A 41 9.02 -8.07 6.08
N THR A 42 8.41 -8.32 7.23
CA THR A 42 9.11 -8.78 8.44
C THR A 42 9.47 -10.27 8.38
N LYS A 43 10.50 -10.62 7.60
CA LYS A 43 10.98 -12.00 7.43
C LYS A 43 12.34 -12.23 8.09
N SER A 44 13.22 -11.24 8.04
CA SER A 44 14.57 -11.30 8.60
C SER A 44 14.76 -10.28 9.74
N MET A 45 15.83 -10.42 10.52
CA MET A 45 16.18 -9.45 11.55
C MET A 45 16.62 -8.11 10.94
N GLU A 46 17.23 -8.13 9.75
CA GLU A 46 17.52 -6.93 8.97
C GLU A 46 16.23 -6.13 8.69
N ASP A 47 15.18 -6.81 8.24
CA ASP A 47 13.89 -6.16 7.98
C ASP A 47 13.32 -5.52 9.25
N VAL A 48 13.46 -6.17 10.41
CA VAL A 48 13.01 -5.64 11.70
C VAL A 48 13.74 -4.33 12.00
N TYR A 49 15.08 -4.31 11.95
CA TYR A 49 15.84 -3.08 12.21
C TYR A 49 15.50 -1.96 11.22
N ARG A 50 15.37 -2.29 9.93
CA ARG A 50 14.98 -1.30 8.91
C ARG A 50 13.59 -0.71 9.18
N ILE A 51 12.62 -1.54 9.54
CA ILE A 51 11.26 -1.10 9.86
C ILE A 51 11.26 -0.23 11.13
N PHE A 52 11.99 -0.64 12.17
CA PHE A 52 12.13 0.13 13.40
C PHE A 52 12.76 1.50 13.15
N LEU A 53 13.84 1.58 12.36
CA LEU A 53 14.46 2.85 11.97
C LEU A 53 13.48 3.79 11.25
N VAL A 54 12.69 3.26 10.32
CA VAL A 54 11.71 4.08 9.59
C VAL A 54 10.68 4.70 10.53
N PHE A 55 10.11 3.92 11.46
CA PHE A 55 9.13 4.45 12.41
C PHE A 55 9.75 5.34 13.50
N ALA A 56 10.94 5.01 13.99
CA ALA A 56 11.67 5.82 14.97
C ALA A 56 11.96 7.21 14.41
N ARG A 57 12.42 7.30 13.15
CA ARG A 57 12.67 8.57 12.45
C ARG A 57 11.41 9.37 12.19
N ASP A 58 10.28 8.71 11.90
CA ASP A 58 8.99 9.38 11.74
C ASP A 58 8.52 10.05 13.04
N ILE A 59 8.64 9.34 14.16
CA ILE A 59 8.39 9.87 15.51
C ILE A 59 9.38 11.01 15.81
N GLY A 60 10.68 10.80 15.58
CA GLY A 60 11.72 11.80 15.79
C GLY A 60 11.49 13.09 15.00
N SER A 61 11.10 12.99 13.72
CA SER A 61 10.79 14.15 12.88
C SER A 61 9.57 14.94 13.39
N THR A 62 8.56 14.23 13.91
CA THR A 62 7.39 14.86 14.53
C THR A 62 7.77 15.53 15.84
N ALA A 63 8.60 14.87 16.66
CA ALA A 63 9.11 15.39 17.93
C ALA A 63 9.96 16.67 17.72
N GLN A 64 10.87 16.68 16.75
CA GLN A 64 11.65 17.86 16.38
C GLN A 64 10.76 19.02 15.92
N THR A 65 9.70 18.72 15.15
CA THR A 65 8.71 19.75 14.73
C THR A 65 7.99 20.36 15.94
N LEU A 66 7.71 19.56 16.97
CA LEU A 66 7.11 20.03 18.22
C LEU A 66 8.09 20.83 19.09
N GLN A 67 9.36 20.42 19.11
CA GLN A 67 10.42 21.15 19.80
C GLN A 67 10.50 22.61 19.31
N MET A 68 10.45 22.81 17.99
CA MET A 68 10.47 24.15 17.40
C MET A 68 9.22 25.00 17.74
N LYS A 69 8.09 24.36 18.07
CA LYS A 69 6.88 25.05 18.52
C LYS A 69 6.88 25.36 20.02
N GLY A 70 7.86 24.85 20.79
CA GLY A 70 7.95 25.06 22.23
C GLY A 70 6.80 24.46 23.05
N SER A 71 6.12 23.46 22.49
CA SER A 71 4.77 23.07 22.95
C SER A 71 4.74 21.94 23.99
N ASP A 72 5.77 21.09 24.07
CA ASP A 72 5.73 19.88 24.90
C ASP A 72 7.02 19.67 25.72
N PRO A 73 6.92 19.44 27.05
CA PRO A 73 8.07 19.17 27.92
C PRO A 73 8.64 17.75 27.74
N THR A 74 7.88 16.83 27.14
CA THR A 74 8.26 15.41 26.97
C THR A 74 9.10 15.15 25.71
N VAL A 75 9.28 16.16 24.86
CA VAL A 75 9.97 16.01 23.56
C VAL A 75 11.42 15.59 23.76
N GLU A 76 12.11 16.11 24.77
CA GLU A 76 13.52 15.78 25.02
C GLU A 76 13.70 14.29 25.36
N ASP A 77 12.80 13.73 26.18
CA ASP A 77 12.84 12.32 26.55
C ASP A 77 12.50 11.41 25.36
N VAL A 78 11.55 11.84 24.51
CA VAL A 78 11.20 11.13 23.27
C VAL A 78 12.37 11.10 22.30
N LEU A 79 13.08 12.23 22.13
CA LEU A 79 14.25 12.30 21.26
C LEU A 79 15.37 11.38 21.77
N LYS A 80 15.66 11.40 23.07
CA LYS A 80 16.63 10.47 23.68
C LYS A 80 16.25 9.01 23.45
N ALA A 81 14.97 8.66 23.58
CA ALA A 81 14.50 7.31 23.32
C ALA A 81 14.60 6.92 21.83
N VAL A 82 14.29 7.84 20.92
CA VAL A 82 14.45 7.63 19.47
C VAL A 82 15.91 7.42 19.12
N ASP A 83 16.83 8.25 19.63
CA ASP A 83 18.26 8.12 19.39
C ASP A 83 18.79 6.77 19.87
N ALA A 84 18.37 6.31 21.05
CA ALA A 84 18.73 4.98 21.57
C ALA A 84 18.21 3.83 20.68
N ILE A 85 17.02 3.97 20.10
CA ILE A 85 16.48 3.00 19.15
C ILE A 85 17.27 3.02 17.84
N GLU A 86 17.62 4.21 17.32
CA GLU A 86 18.40 4.34 16.10
C GLU A 86 19.79 3.71 16.26
N GLU A 87 20.49 4.02 17.35
CA GLU A 87 21.80 3.45 17.67
C GLU A 87 21.74 1.91 17.77
N ALA A 88 20.79 1.37 18.53
CA ALA A 88 20.62 -0.07 18.68
C ALA A 88 20.31 -0.77 17.34
N CYS A 89 19.53 -0.14 16.47
CA CYS A 89 19.22 -0.69 15.15
C CYS A 89 20.42 -0.61 14.19
N GLU A 90 21.15 0.50 14.19
CA GLU A 90 22.34 0.66 13.35
C GLU A 90 23.45 -0.30 13.76
N ASP A 91 23.66 -0.51 15.06
CA ASP A 91 24.65 -1.46 15.56
C ASP A 91 24.26 -2.91 15.26
N GLY A 92 22.96 -3.23 15.35
CA GLY A 92 22.42 -4.51 14.90
C GLY A 92 22.69 -4.76 13.41
N LEU A 93 22.48 -3.75 12.55
CA LEU A 93 22.74 -3.84 11.12
C LEU A 93 24.25 -3.97 10.80
N LYS A 94 25.12 -3.22 11.49
CA LYS A 94 26.58 -3.33 11.35
C LYS A 94 27.07 -4.72 11.72
N THR A 95 26.56 -5.29 12.82
CA THR A 95 26.92 -6.63 13.29
C THR A 95 26.59 -7.72 12.26
N MET A 96 25.56 -7.51 11.44
CA MET A 96 25.18 -8.42 10.36
C MET A 96 25.93 -8.16 9.04
N GLY A 97 26.92 -7.26 9.02
CA GLY A 97 27.68 -6.91 7.82
C GLY A 97 26.88 -6.08 6.80
N LEU A 98 25.70 -5.61 7.17
CA LEU A 98 24.76 -4.88 6.32
C LEU A 98 24.77 -3.39 6.70
N GLY A 99 25.97 -2.81 6.72
CA GLY A 99 26.19 -1.38 6.98
C GLY A 99 25.83 -0.50 5.78
N GLY A 100 24.57 -0.55 5.35
CA GLY A 100 24.03 0.34 4.32
C GLY A 100 23.26 1.48 4.99
N THR A 101 23.75 2.72 4.88
CA THR A 101 23.07 3.90 5.38
C THR A 101 21.72 4.06 4.67
N MET A 102 20.62 3.79 5.37
CA MET A 102 19.29 4.21 4.89
C MET A 102 19.23 5.72 5.00
N LYS A 103 19.49 6.42 3.89
CA LYS A 103 19.33 7.86 3.79
C LYS A 103 17.83 8.16 3.81
N ALA A 104 17.34 8.70 4.92
CA ALA A 104 15.94 9.10 5.06
C ALA A 104 15.58 10.08 3.93
N LYS A 105 14.56 9.76 3.13
CA LYS A 105 13.99 10.73 2.19
C LYS A 105 13.16 11.71 3.00
N ASN A 106 13.71 12.89 3.26
CA ASN A 106 13.04 13.97 3.98
C ASN A 106 11.67 14.25 3.34
N GLY A 107 10.59 14.04 4.11
CA GLY A 107 9.24 14.52 3.78
C GLY A 107 8.18 13.47 3.43
N ALA A 108 8.52 12.17 3.41
CA ALA A 108 7.51 11.10 3.27
C ALA A 108 7.34 10.39 4.63
N GLY A 109 6.15 10.44 5.22
CA GLY A 109 5.89 9.75 6.50
C GLY A 109 6.18 8.24 6.40
N ALA A 110 6.46 7.59 7.52
CA ALA A 110 6.85 6.16 7.57
C ALA A 110 5.92 5.24 6.75
N GLY A 111 4.62 5.55 6.76
CA GLY A 111 3.62 4.83 5.98
C GLY A 111 3.83 4.91 4.46
N ALA A 112 4.37 5.99 3.92
CA ALA A 112 4.64 6.16 2.49
C ALA A 112 5.96 5.50 2.05
N GLU A 113 6.98 5.48 2.92
CA GLU A 113 8.25 4.78 2.65
C GLU A 113 8.04 3.27 2.58
N LEU A 114 7.21 2.70 3.48
CA LEU A 114 6.86 1.28 3.45
C LEU A 114 5.89 0.91 2.31
N ASP A 115 5.04 1.83 1.87
CA ASP A 115 4.04 1.62 0.81
C ASP A 115 4.58 1.78 -0.61
N SER A 116 5.90 1.87 -0.75
CA SER A 116 6.63 1.73 -2.01
C SER A 116 6.51 0.30 -2.57
N GLN A 117 5.28 -0.19 -2.75
CA GLN A 117 4.99 -1.32 -3.63
C GLN A 117 5.26 -0.86 -5.07
N PRO A 118 6.02 -1.61 -5.88
CA PRO A 118 6.14 -1.30 -7.29
C PRO A 118 4.73 -1.30 -7.89
N PRO A 119 4.39 -0.32 -8.74
CA PRO A 119 3.11 -0.33 -9.44
C PRO A 119 2.98 -1.68 -10.16
N VAL A 120 1.77 -2.26 -10.15
CA VAL A 120 1.51 -3.51 -10.88
C VAL A 120 2.08 -3.38 -12.29
N PRO A 121 2.94 -4.32 -12.71
CA PRO A 121 3.74 -4.16 -13.91
C PRO A 121 2.80 -3.86 -15.09
N ILE A 122 3.16 -2.84 -15.86
CA ILE A 122 2.37 -2.36 -17.01
C ILE A 122 2.04 -3.53 -17.94
N VAL A 123 2.96 -4.51 -18.05
CA VAL A 123 2.75 -5.75 -18.80
C VAL A 123 1.51 -6.52 -18.34
N VAL A 124 1.27 -6.69 -17.03
CA VAL A 124 0.08 -7.38 -16.51
C VAL A 124 -1.18 -6.57 -16.79
N ARG A 125 -1.10 -5.23 -16.70
CA ARG A 125 -2.21 -4.35 -17.07
C ARG A 125 -2.55 -4.46 -18.56
N LEU A 126 -1.54 -4.42 -19.42
CA LEU A 126 -1.69 -4.58 -20.87
C LEU A 126 -2.19 -5.99 -21.23
N PHE A 127 -1.76 -7.03 -20.52
CA PHE A 127 -2.22 -8.39 -20.70
C PHE A 127 -3.70 -8.52 -20.35
N VAL A 128 -4.13 -8.02 -19.18
CA VAL A 128 -5.55 -8.01 -18.79
C VAL A 128 -6.38 -7.21 -19.79
N LEU A 129 -5.90 -6.05 -20.25
CA LEU A 129 -6.56 -5.27 -21.29
C LEU A 129 -6.67 -6.04 -22.61
N PHE A 130 -5.63 -6.76 -23.03
CA PHE A 130 -5.63 -7.60 -24.22
C PHE A 130 -6.71 -8.71 -24.14
N PHE A 131 -6.80 -9.43 -23.03
CA PHE A 131 -7.85 -10.45 -22.83
C PHE A 131 -9.26 -9.84 -22.76
N CYS A 132 -9.41 -8.67 -22.13
CA CYS A 132 -10.68 -7.96 -22.10
C CYS A 132 -11.11 -7.49 -23.51
N VAL A 133 -10.19 -6.96 -24.31
CA VAL A 133 -10.46 -6.57 -25.72
C VAL A 133 -10.80 -7.80 -26.56
N GLY A 134 -10.08 -8.91 -26.39
CA GLY A 134 -10.40 -10.18 -27.06
C GLY A 134 -11.80 -10.70 -26.72
N TYR A 135 -12.21 -10.60 -25.45
CA TYR A 135 -13.56 -10.96 -25.01
C TYR A 135 -14.64 -10.03 -25.56
N ILE A 136 -14.34 -8.72 -25.67
CA ILE A 136 -15.24 -7.73 -26.28
C ILE A 136 -15.44 -8.05 -27.77
N LEU A 137 -14.39 -8.38 -28.51
CA LEU A 137 -14.48 -8.78 -29.93
C LEU A 137 -15.29 -10.07 -30.12
N TYR A 138 -15.22 -11.00 -29.16
CA TYR A 138 -16.05 -12.21 -29.14
C TYR A 138 -17.54 -11.92 -28.86
N ALA A 139 -17.83 -10.97 -27.96
CA ALA A 139 -19.20 -10.60 -27.58
C ALA A 139 -19.90 -9.69 -28.61
N TRP A 140 -19.15 -8.86 -29.33
CA TRP A 140 -19.68 -7.90 -30.31
C TRP A 140 -19.70 -8.39 -31.77
N ASN A 141 -19.73 -9.71 -31.98
CA ASN A 141 -20.12 -10.30 -33.26
C ASN A 141 -19.11 -10.10 -34.40
N ALA A 142 -17.83 -10.43 -34.18
CA ALA A 142 -16.99 -10.86 -35.29
C ALA A 142 -17.34 -12.33 -35.62
N ASP A 143 -18.34 -12.55 -36.47
CA ASP A 143 -18.74 -13.89 -36.94
C ASP A 143 -17.53 -14.70 -37.46
N ALA A 144 -16.50 -14.02 -37.96
CA ALA A 144 -15.21 -14.60 -38.37
C ALA A 144 -14.40 -15.26 -37.23
N VAL A 145 -14.48 -14.75 -35.98
CA VAL A 145 -13.71 -15.29 -34.84
C VAL A 145 -14.41 -16.49 -34.21
N ARG A 146 -15.76 -16.46 -34.09
CA ARG A 146 -16.56 -17.60 -33.61
C ARG A 146 -16.38 -18.82 -34.52
N VAL A 147 -16.30 -18.62 -35.84
CA VAL A 147 -16.04 -19.66 -36.84
C VAL A 147 -14.61 -20.23 -36.72
N SER A 148 -13.61 -19.40 -36.42
CA SER A 148 -12.21 -19.83 -36.21
C SER A 148 -12.04 -20.75 -34.99
N TYR A 149 -12.80 -20.50 -33.92
CA TYR A 149 -12.86 -21.38 -32.74
C TYR A 149 -13.92 -22.51 -32.87
N GLY A 150 -14.50 -22.70 -34.06
CA GLY A 150 -15.39 -23.83 -34.39
C GLY A 150 -16.84 -23.71 -33.92
N VAL A 151 -17.28 -22.53 -33.45
CA VAL A 151 -18.66 -22.30 -32.99
C VAL A 151 -19.52 -21.82 -34.17
N ARG A 152 -20.60 -22.56 -34.46
CA ARG A 152 -21.53 -22.23 -35.57
C ARG A 152 -22.33 -20.95 -35.27
N PRO A 153 -22.45 -20.01 -36.23
CA PRO A 153 -23.31 -18.84 -36.06
C PRO A 153 -24.78 -19.28 -35.97
N GLY A 154 -25.49 -18.85 -34.92
CA GLY A 154 -26.91 -19.12 -34.72
C GLY A 154 -27.27 -20.31 -33.80
N ALA A 155 -26.32 -20.94 -33.12
CA ALA A 155 -26.63 -22.02 -32.16
C ALA A 155 -27.12 -21.52 -30.77
N ALA A 156 -26.77 -20.28 -30.41
CA ALA A 156 -27.22 -19.63 -29.18
C ALA A 156 -28.45 -18.76 -29.49
N GLY A 157 -29.55 -18.97 -28.78
CA GLY A 157 -30.77 -18.19 -28.99
C GLY A 157 -30.57 -16.69 -28.73
N PRO A 158 -31.45 -15.81 -29.26
CA PRO A 158 -31.31 -14.35 -29.18
C PRO A 158 -31.19 -13.81 -27.75
N MET A 159 -31.73 -14.55 -26.77
CA MET A 159 -31.63 -14.25 -25.34
C MET A 159 -30.19 -14.40 -24.81
N ALA A 160 -29.45 -15.41 -25.26
CA ALA A 160 -28.08 -15.65 -24.83
C ALA A 160 -27.12 -14.56 -25.35
N ASP A 161 -27.26 -14.16 -26.62
CA ASP A 161 -26.48 -13.05 -27.17
C ASP A 161 -26.82 -11.71 -26.49
N MET A 162 -28.08 -11.51 -26.09
CA MET A 162 -28.49 -10.32 -25.32
C MET A 162 -27.88 -10.30 -23.91
N VAL A 163 -27.84 -11.44 -23.22
CA VAL A 163 -27.19 -11.57 -21.91
C VAL A 163 -25.69 -11.33 -21.99
N HIS A 164 -25.00 -11.86 -23.01
CA HIS A 164 -23.57 -11.60 -23.21
C HIS A 164 -23.27 -10.12 -23.49
N LYS A 165 -24.11 -9.45 -24.28
CA LYS A 165 -24.01 -8.00 -24.53
C LYS A 165 -24.24 -7.20 -23.24
N LEU A 166 -25.24 -7.57 -22.44
CA LEU A 166 -25.54 -6.92 -21.16
C LEU A 166 -24.39 -7.09 -20.14
N LEU A 167 -23.78 -8.28 -20.09
CA LEU A 167 -22.66 -8.58 -19.18
C LEU A 167 -21.35 -7.90 -19.63
N SER A 168 -21.20 -7.57 -20.92
CA SER A 168 -19.99 -6.93 -21.47
C SER A 168 -19.85 -5.44 -21.13
N LEU A 169 -20.98 -4.74 -20.91
CA LEU A 169 -21.01 -3.31 -20.58
C LEU A 169 -20.31 -2.97 -19.24
N PRO A 170 -20.55 -3.69 -18.12
CA PRO A 170 -19.82 -3.43 -16.87
C PRO A 170 -18.33 -3.80 -16.96
N VAL A 171 -17.97 -4.79 -17.79
CA VAL A 171 -16.55 -5.15 -18.04
C VAL A 171 -15.84 -4.06 -18.84
N LEU A 172 -16.51 -3.46 -19.83
CA LEU A 172 -15.99 -2.33 -20.58
C LEU A 172 -15.78 -1.10 -19.68
N PHE A 173 -16.76 -0.78 -18.84
CA PHE A 173 -16.63 0.30 -17.87
C PHE A 173 -15.46 0.07 -16.91
N TYR A 174 -15.31 -1.15 -16.39
CA TYR A 174 -14.18 -1.53 -15.52
C TYR A 174 -12.83 -1.43 -16.24
N ALA A 175 -12.71 -1.97 -17.46
CA ALA A 175 -11.46 -1.97 -18.23
C ALA A 175 -11.03 -0.55 -18.61
N VAL A 176 -11.98 0.30 -19.01
CA VAL A 176 -11.72 1.72 -19.32
C VAL A 176 -11.34 2.50 -18.06
N THR A 177 -12.00 2.23 -16.93
CA THR A 177 -11.68 2.87 -15.64
C THR A 177 -10.27 2.47 -15.17
N VAL A 178 -9.90 1.18 -15.27
CA VAL A 178 -8.56 0.69 -14.92
C VAL A 178 -7.49 1.20 -15.90
N GLY A 179 -7.80 1.27 -17.20
CA GLY A 179 -6.87 1.71 -18.24
C GLY A 179 -6.60 3.21 -18.23
N ILE A 180 -7.64 4.04 -18.05
CA ILE A 180 -7.52 5.51 -18.04
C ILE A 180 -7.07 6.03 -16.67
N LEU A 181 -7.64 5.54 -15.57
CA LEU A 181 -7.30 6.05 -14.24
C LEU A 181 -6.11 5.33 -13.60
N GLY A 182 -5.70 4.16 -14.09
CA GLY A 182 -4.57 3.39 -13.53
C GLY A 182 -4.73 2.97 -12.06
N LYS A 183 -5.88 3.27 -11.44
CA LYS A 183 -6.20 2.96 -10.05
C LYS A 183 -6.81 1.57 -9.98
N ARG A 184 -6.29 0.73 -9.05
CA ARG A 184 -6.90 -0.55 -8.72
C ARG A 184 -8.31 -0.26 -8.18
N ILE A 185 -9.35 -0.75 -8.83
CA ILE A 185 -10.67 -0.85 -8.18
C ILE A 185 -10.51 -1.94 -7.11
N GLY A 186 -10.43 -1.51 -5.85
CA GLY A 186 -10.07 -2.36 -4.70
C GLY A 186 -8.75 -1.98 -4.03
N SER A 187 -8.01 -0.96 -4.50
CA SER A 187 -7.31 -0.13 -3.52
C SER A 187 -8.43 0.41 -2.63
N PRO A 188 -8.49 0.09 -1.32
CA PRO A 188 -9.29 0.91 -0.45
C PRO A 188 -8.86 2.33 -0.79
N GLU A 189 -9.83 3.18 -1.11
CA GLU A 189 -9.62 4.61 -0.99
C GLU A 189 -8.83 4.77 0.31
N PRO A 190 -7.69 5.49 0.32
CA PRO A 190 -7.13 5.84 1.61
C PRO A 190 -8.32 6.44 2.35
N ASP A 191 -8.83 5.74 3.38
CA ASP A 191 -9.72 6.35 4.36
C ASP A 191 -9.01 7.66 4.59
N PRO A 192 -9.66 8.79 4.21
CA PRO A 192 -8.96 10.04 4.00
C PRO A 192 -8.02 10.14 5.17
N ILE A 193 -6.69 10.19 4.90
CA ILE A 193 -5.73 10.50 5.96
C ILE A 193 -6.38 11.69 6.59
N GLN A 194 -6.97 11.49 7.77
CA GLN A 194 -7.92 12.48 8.24
C GLN A 194 -7.04 13.69 8.36
N PRO A 195 -7.40 14.75 7.61
CA PRO A 195 -6.44 15.78 7.30
C PRO A 195 -5.87 16.22 8.64
N ARG A 196 -4.53 16.30 8.74
CA ARG A 196 -3.87 17.10 9.79
C ARG A 196 -4.45 18.50 9.65
N ARG A 197 -5.65 18.73 10.19
CA ARG A 197 -6.23 20.04 10.35
C ARG A 197 -5.49 20.61 11.53
N ARG A 198 -4.69 21.62 11.19
CA ARG A 198 -3.97 22.49 12.10
C ARG A 198 -4.85 22.97 13.23
#